data_AF-A0A8T5ID10-F1
#
_entry.id   AF-A0A8T5ID10-F1
#
_cell.length_a   1.000
_cell.length_b   1.000
_cell.length_c   1.000
_cell.angle_alpha   90.00
_cell.angle_beta   90.00
_cell.angle_gamma   90.00
#
_symmetry.space_group_name_H-M   'P 1'
#
loop_
_entity.id
_entity.type
_entity.pdbx_description
1 polymer ?
#
loop_
_entity_poly.entity_id
_entity_poly.type
_entity_poly.pdbx_seq_one_letter_code
_entity_poly.pdbx_strand_id
1 'polypeptide(L)'
;MESIVLAQRPGSWHSQPDSGPHLIGWNPNSTLPRTEVIAHDDGCVSGIELLRRLEESDEERRLLLVEWLKLLLERKELIVPLGIAEIILRRASDPSPVVAASVVGCLARLLEADLELGKKALKRLHQREDIEVRRALADVLTRMFRRIGWDAVPYLEDMLQSDDESVLAAASSTVGDLRFLDEEKFGDTIQELTHHSSSVVRRNLVPHLREYIRMYPEDERGILTRLWVDGDEVIGTRLRELLMRLEEVDPTSFSSLLHKLKNTSEESLTRLWNVLELRRPDSVTAWKAHLEGGEAPAQTIIEEARGPTNNMEVELPSLRNALSMFDSEE
;
A
#
# COMPACT_ATOMS: atom_id res chain seq x y z
N MET A 1 8.88 11.70 -29.70
CA MET A 1 7.66 10.87 -29.88
C MET A 1 6.41 11.73 -29.79
N GLU A 2 6.10 12.32 -28.64
CA GLU A 2 4.86 13.08 -28.41
C GLU A 2 4.67 14.23 -29.44
N SER A 3 5.73 14.91 -29.92
CA SER A 3 5.61 15.98 -30.94
C SER A 3 5.23 15.44 -32.31
N ILE A 4 5.67 14.21 -32.63
CA ILE A 4 5.31 13.52 -33.88
C ILE A 4 3.81 13.21 -33.84
N VAL A 5 3.36 12.65 -32.72
CA VAL A 5 1.96 12.24 -32.53
C VAL A 5 0.99 13.42 -32.52
N LEU A 6 1.42 14.56 -31.97
CA LEU A 6 0.64 15.79 -31.97
C LEU A 6 0.77 16.63 -33.24
N ALA A 7 1.63 16.22 -34.19
CA ALA A 7 2.02 17.04 -35.35
C ALA A 7 2.46 18.48 -34.95
N GLN A 8 3.15 18.60 -33.82
CA GLN A 8 3.57 19.87 -33.23
C GLN A 8 5.10 19.98 -33.21
N ARG A 9 5.61 21.20 -33.09
CA ARG A 9 7.06 21.40 -32.99
C ARG A 9 7.56 20.90 -31.62
N PRO A 10 8.72 20.23 -31.55
CA PRO A 10 9.34 19.92 -30.26
C PRO A 10 9.44 21.16 -29.37
N GLY A 11 9.01 21.04 -28.11
CA GLY A 11 9.05 22.15 -27.15
C GLY A 11 7.81 23.05 -27.12
N SER A 12 6.83 22.87 -28.02
CA SER A 12 5.56 23.63 -28.02
C SER A 12 4.49 23.04 -27.09
N TRP A 13 4.90 22.35 -26.03
CA TRP A 13 4.03 21.55 -25.18
C TRP A 13 3.07 22.40 -24.34
N HIS A 14 1.82 21.96 -24.25
CA HIS A 14 0.73 22.57 -23.46
C HIS A 14 0.87 22.39 -21.95
N SER A 15 1.98 21.80 -21.49
CA SER A 15 2.28 21.58 -20.07
C SER A 15 3.19 22.67 -19.50
N GLN A 16 2.92 23.95 -19.79
CA GLN A 16 3.48 24.98 -18.92
C GLN A 16 2.75 24.87 -17.58
N PRO A 17 3.47 24.76 -16.45
CA PRO A 17 2.82 24.82 -15.14
C PRO A 17 2.03 26.13 -15.09
N ASP A 18 0.78 26.06 -14.62
CA ASP A 18 -0.01 27.25 -14.35
C ASP A 18 0.86 28.21 -13.56
N SER A 19 0.94 29.46 -14.02
CA SER A 19 1.71 30.47 -13.30
C SER A 19 1.17 30.51 -11.87
N GLY A 20 2.02 30.36 -10.86
CA GLY A 20 1.60 30.46 -9.46
C GLY A 20 1.66 31.91 -8.99
N PRO A 21 1.01 32.27 -7.86
CA PRO A 21 1.02 33.64 -7.32
C PRO A 21 2.42 34.25 -7.09
N HIS A 22 3.44 33.41 -7.05
CA HIS A 22 4.84 33.76 -6.87
C HIS A 22 5.58 34.10 -8.18
N LEU A 23 4.95 33.92 -9.34
CA LEU A 23 5.53 34.21 -10.66
C LEU A 23 4.99 35.54 -11.21
N ILE A 24 5.88 36.32 -11.84
CA ILE A 24 5.61 37.66 -12.38
C ILE A 24 4.47 37.68 -13.42
N GLY A 25 4.21 36.54 -14.08
CA GLY A 25 3.16 36.38 -15.08
C GLY A 25 1.81 35.91 -14.57
N TRP A 26 1.62 35.76 -13.25
CA TRP A 26 0.39 35.23 -12.69
C TRP A 26 -0.77 36.23 -12.73
N ASN A 27 -1.90 35.77 -13.27
CA ASN A 27 -3.13 36.52 -13.28
C ASN A 27 -4.25 35.65 -12.65
N PRO A 28 -4.90 36.10 -11.56
CA PRO A 28 -5.97 35.34 -10.90
C PRO A 28 -7.20 35.11 -11.81
N ASN A 29 -7.33 35.90 -12.88
CA ASN A 29 -8.42 35.79 -13.85
C ASN A 29 -7.98 35.15 -15.18
N SER A 30 -6.72 34.69 -15.32
CA SER A 30 -6.32 33.97 -16.54
C SER A 30 -6.86 32.55 -16.50
N THR A 31 -7.93 32.30 -17.25
CA THR A 31 -8.28 30.95 -17.68
C THR A 31 -7.39 30.62 -18.88
N LEU A 32 -6.23 30.00 -18.64
CA LEU A 32 -5.55 29.33 -19.75
C LEU A 32 -6.53 28.27 -20.28
N PRO A 33 -6.88 28.28 -21.59
CA PRO A 33 -7.67 27.19 -22.13
C PRO A 33 -6.84 25.92 -21.93
N ARG A 34 -7.34 25.00 -21.09
CA ARG A 34 -6.85 23.62 -21.05
C ARG A 34 -7.18 23.04 -22.42
N THR A 35 -6.29 23.28 -23.37
CA THR A 35 -6.44 22.72 -24.71
C THR A 35 -6.20 21.24 -24.52
N GLU A 36 -7.27 20.45 -24.59
CA GLU A 36 -7.15 19.00 -24.55
C GLU A 36 -6.14 18.59 -25.62
N VAL A 37 -5.21 17.73 -25.23
CA VAL A 37 -4.16 17.25 -26.13
C VAL A 37 -4.83 16.32 -27.13
N ILE A 38 -5.07 16.79 -28.36
CA ILE A 38 -5.66 15.98 -29.42
C ILE A 38 -4.54 15.38 -30.25
N ALA A 39 -4.53 14.05 -30.35
CA ALA A 39 -3.60 13.32 -31.20
C ALA A 39 -3.93 13.57 -32.68
N HIS A 40 -2.93 13.82 -33.51
CA HIS A 40 -3.10 14.02 -34.95
C HIS A 40 -3.05 12.67 -35.66
N ASP A 41 -4.00 12.38 -36.57
CA ASP A 41 -4.12 11.07 -37.23
C ASP A 41 -2.81 10.64 -37.93
N ASP A 42 -2.26 11.46 -38.84
CA ASP A 42 -0.99 11.16 -39.52
C ASP A 42 0.21 11.06 -38.55
N GLY A 43 0.16 11.83 -37.47
CA GLY A 43 1.15 11.80 -36.39
C GLY A 43 1.11 10.47 -35.64
N CYS A 44 -0.10 9.96 -35.38
CA CYS A 44 -0.32 8.64 -34.79
C CYS A 44 0.18 7.55 -35.70
N VAL A 45 -0.11 7.59 -37.01
CA VAL A 45 0.40 6.60 -37.97
C VAL A 45 1.94 6.55 -37.93
N SER A 46 2.58 7.71 -37.96
CA SER A 46 4.05 7.82 -37.89
C SER A 46 4.59 7.31 -36.54
N GLY A 47 3.89 7.64 -35.45
CA GLY A 47 4.23 7.18 -34.11
C GLY A 47 4.12 5.66 -33.97
N ILE A 48 3.01 5.07 -34.40
CA ILE A 48 2.77 3.63 -34.37
C ILE A 48 3.86 2.89 -35.14
N GLU A 49 4.24 3.37 -36.33
CA GLU A 49 5.32 2.77 -37.12
C GLU A 49 6.67 2.82 -36.38
N LEU A 50 6.97 3.93 -35.69
CA LEU A 50 8.18 4.03 -34.88
C LEU A 50 8.18 3.04 -33.71
N LEU A 51 7.06 2.94 -32.97
CA LEU A 51 6.91 1.99 -31.87
C LEU A 51 7.04 0.55 -32.36
N ARG A 52 6.42 0.22 -33.51
CA ARG A 52 6.50 -1.10 -34.16
C ARG A 52 7.94 -1.46 -34.50
N ARG A 53 8.72 -0.53 -35.06
CA ARG A 53 10.14 -0.75 -35.37
C ARG A 53 10.99 -1.02 -34.13
N LEU A 54 10.69 -0.37 -33.01
CA LEU A 54 11.36 -0.70 -31.73
C LEU A 54 10.92 -2.08 -31.24
N GLU A 55 9.64 -2.40 -31.35
CA GLU A 55 9.06 -3.67 -30.92
C GLU A 55 9.66 -4.88 -31.65
N GLU A 56 9.96 -4.74 -32.94
CA GLU A 56 10.51 -5.79 -33.81
C GLU A 56 12.04 -5.88 -33.80
N SER A 57 12.71 -5.08 -32.97
CA SER A 57 14.18 -4.98 -32.99
C SER A 57 14.86 -5.82 -31.91
N ASP A 58 16.16 -5.59 -31.73
CA ASP A 58 16.98 -6.23 -30.69
C ASP A 58 16.48 -5.92 -29.27
N GLU A 59 17.01 -6.66 -28.29
CA GLU A 59 16.58 -6.56 -26.90
C GLU A 59 16.72 -5.14 -26.34
N GLU A 60 17.83 -4.45 -26.63
CA GLU A 60 18.08 -3.09 -26.17
C GLU A 60 17.02 -2.10 -26.66
N ARG A 61 16.63 -2.18 -27.94
CA ARG A 61 15.56 -1.34 -28.48
C ARG A 61 14.17 -1.71 -27.92
N ARG A 62 13.93 -2.98 -27.60
CA ARG A 62 12.68 -3.39 -26.91
C ARG A 62 12.64 -2.91 -25.47
N LEU A 63 13.78 -2.86 -24.77
CA LEU A 63 13.87 -2.23 -23.45
C LEU A 63 13.60 -0.73 -23.53
N LEU A 64 14.19 -0.04 -24.51
CA LEU A 64 13.91 1.37 -24.78
C LEU A 64 12.43 1.61 -25.06
N LEU A 65 11.79 0.75 -25.84
CA LEU A 65 10.35 0.80 -26.08
C LEU A 65 9.58 0.76 -24.75
N VAL A 66 9.90 -0.16 -23.85
CA VAL A 66 9.22 -0.24 -22.54
C VAL A 66 9.37 1.04 -21.74
N GLU A 67 10.54 1.67 -21.71
CA GLU A 67 10.73 2.97 -21.06
C GLU A 67 9.88 4.07 -21.71
N TRP A 68 9.74 4.06 -23.04
CA TRP A 68 8.84 5.00 -23.72
C TRP A 68 7.38 4.75 -23.39
N LEU A 69 6.95 3.49 -23.29
CA LEU A 69 5.58 3.14 -22.91
C LEU A 69 5.26 3.64 -21.50
N LYS A 70 6.20 3.55 -20.55
CA LYS A 70 6.03 4.10 -19.19
C LYS A 70 5.74 5.61 -19.21
N LEU A 71 6.46 6.36 -20.04
CA LEU A 71 6.26 7.80 -20.19
C LEU A 71 4.94 8.12 -20.91
N LEU A 72 4.61 7.38 -21.97
CA LEU A 72 3.37 7.59 -22.75
C LEU A 72 2.11 7.26 -21.95
N LEU A 73 2.19 6.34 -20.98
CA LEU A 73 1.09 6.04 -20.05
C LEU A 73 0.70 7.22 -19.16
N GLU A 74 1.57 8.23 -18.98
CA GLU A 74 1.24 9.46 -18.25
C GLU A 74 0.45 10.47 -19.12
N ARG A 75 0.19 10.14 -20.39
CA ARG A 75 -0.55 10.95 -21.36
C ARG A 75 -1.77 10.18 -21.86
N LYS A 76 -2.88 10.30 -21.13
CA LYS A 76 -4.12 9.51 -21.37
C LYS A 76 -4.62 9.62 -22.80
N GLU A 77 -4.50 10.79 -23.39
CA GLU A 77 -4.93 11.13 -24.74
C GLU A 77 -4.16 10.36 -25.82
N LEU A 78 -2.97 9.84 -25.50
CA LEU A 78 -2.12 9.11 -26.43
C LEU A 78 -2.21 7.60 -26.29
N ILE A 79 -2.85 7.09 -25.23
CA ILE A 79 -2.90 5.66 -24.92
C ILE A 79 -3.64 4.89 -26.01
N VAL A 80 -4.88 5.31 -26.31
CA VAL A 80 -5.73 4.66 -27.31
C VAL A 80 -5.21 4.90 -28.74
N PRO A 81 -4.90 6.14 -29.17
CA PRO A 81 -4.47 6.37 -30.56
C PRO A 81 -3.18 5.65 -30.94
N LEU A 82 -2.29 5.36 -29.99
CA LEU A 82 -1.03 4.65 -30.25
C LEU A 82 -1.10 3.14 -29.97
N GLY A 83 -2.22 2.62 -29.48
CA GLY A 83 -2.35 1.19 -29.11
C GLY A 83 -1.37 0.76 -28.02
N ILE A 84 -1.12 1.64 -27.03
CA ILE A 84 -0.11 1.43 -25.99
C ILE A 84 -0.42 0.17 -25.17
N ALA A 85 -1.69 -0.03 -24.82
CA ALA A 85 -2.13 -1.17 -24.01
C ALA A 85 -1.85 -2.50 -24.71
N GLU A 86 -2.09 -2.58 -26.03
CA GLU A 86 -1.84 -3.76 -26.85
C GLU A 86 -0.34 -4.05 -26.99
N ILE A 87 0.50 -3.02 -27.15
CA ILE A 87 1.96 -3.18 -27.19
C ILE A 87 2.44 -3.76 -25.85
N ILE A 88 2.01 -3.18 -24.72
CA ILE A 88 2.36 -3.67 -23.38
C ILE A 88 1.93 -5.14 -23.23
N LEU A 89 0.71 -5.46 -23.65
CA LEU A 89 0.17 -6.81 -23.55
C LEU A 89 0.93 -7.83 -24.41
N ARG A 90 1.49 -7.42 -25.56
CA ARG A 90 2.39 -8.27 -26.36
C ARG A 90 3.77 -8.42 -25.69
N ARG A 91 4.34 -7.34 -25.15
CA ARG A 91 5.64 -7.37 -24.46
C ARG A 91 5.61 -8.12 -23.13
N ALA A 92 4.44 -8.29 -22.50
CA ALA A 92 4.27 -9.21 -21.38
C ALA A 92 4.66 -10.66 -21.75
N SER A 93 4.56 -11.02 -23.03
CA SER A 93 4.98 -12.31 -23.60
C SER A 93 6.30 -12.22 -24.36
N ASP A 94 7.15 -11.22 -24.11
CA ASP A 94 8.46 -11.10 -24.77
C ASP A 94 9.31 -12.35 -24.49
N PRO A 95 10.05 -12.87 -25.48
CA PRO A 95 10.96 -13.99 -25.27
C PRO A 95 12.10 -13.66 -24.28
N SER A 96 12.47 -12.39 -24.14
CA SER A 96 13.46 -11.95 -23.15
C SER A 96 12.80 -11.76 -21.78
N PRO A 97 13.26 -12.48 -20.74
CA PRO A 97 12.80 -12.28 -19.36
C PRO A 97 13.02 -10.84 -18.87
N VAL A 98 14.13 -10.21 -19.28
CA VAL A 98 14.49 -8.85 -18.86
C VAL A 98 13.50 -7.83 -19.44
N VAL A 99 13.10 -7.99 -20.70
CA VAL A 99 12.07 -7.14 -21.32
C VAL A 99 10.72 -7.35 -20.64
N ALA A 100 10.31 -8.60 -20.44
CA ALA A 100 9.05 -8.92 -19.76
C ALA A 100 9.01 -8.38 -18.32
N ALA A 101 10.13 -8.46 -17.58
CA ALA A 101 10.25 -7.90 -16.25
C ALA A 101 10.14 -6.36 -16.26
N SER A 102 10.74 -5.69 -17.25
CA SER A 102 10.61 -4.22 -17.37
C SER A 102 9.17 -3.77 -17.62
N VAL A 103 8.37 -4.58 -18.34
CA VAL A 103 6.94 -4.31 -18.60
C VAL A 103 6.11 -4.24 -17.33
N VAL A 104 6.52 -4.93 -16.27
CA VAL A 104 5.84 -4.88 -14.97
C VAL A 104 5.70 -3.44 -14.45
N GLY A 105 6.68 -2.59 -14.72
CA GLY A 105 6.64 -1.17 -14.34
C GLY A 105 5.49 -0.38 -14.98
N CYS A 106 4.91 -0.86 -16.07
CA CYS A 106 3.76 -0.25 -16.74
C CYS A 106 2.40 -0.64 -16.13
N LEU A 107 2.33 -1.75 -15.38
CA LEU A 107 1.06 -2.37 -14.98
C LEU A 107 0.15 -1.44 -14.18
N ALA A 108 0.73 -0.66 -13.26
CA ALA A 108 -0.04 0.23 -12.40
C ALA A 108 -0.82 1.28 -13.21
N ARG A 109 -0.18 1.90 -14.19
CA ARG A 109 -0.82 2.87 -15.08
C ARG A 109 -1.69 2.22 -16.14
N LEU A 110 -1.28 1.06 -16.65
CA LEU A 110 -2.10 0.30 -17.58
C LEU A 110 -3.43 -0.09 -16.95
N LEU A 111 -3.46 -0.58 -15.71
CA LEU A 111 -4.70 -0.92 -15.00
C LEU A 111 -5.63 0.28 -14.78
N GLU A 112 -5.06 1.49 -14.64
CA GLU A 112 -5.83 2.74 -14.55
C GLU A 112 -6.41 3.18 -15.90
N ALA A 113 -5.69 2.91 -16.99
CA ALA A 113 -6.06 3.34 -18.34
C ALA A 113 -6.96 2.34 -19.08
N ASP A 114 -6.65 1.05 -18.97
CA ASP A 114 -7.36 -0.07 -19.54
C ASP A 114 -7.29 -1.28 -18.58
N LEU A 115 -8.33 -1.41 -17.77
CA LEU A 115 -8.42 -2.46 -16.74
C LEU A 115 -8.38 -3.87 -17.33
N GLU A 116 -9.03 -4.09 -18.47
CA GLU A 116 -9.15 -5.40 -19.11
C GLU A 116 -7.80 -5.87 -19.66
N LEU A 117 -7.12 -5.03 -20.45
CA LEU A 117 -5.80 -5.36 -20.98
C LEU A 117 -4.74 -5.38 -19.87
N GLY A 118 -4.87 -4.51 -18.87
CA GLY A 118 -4.02 -4.52 -17.67
C GLY A 118 -4.09 -5.84 -16.90
N LYS A 119 -5.29 -6.36 -16.62
CA LYS A 119 -5.47 -7.66 -15.97
C LYS A 119 -4.94 -8.82 -16.83
N LYS A 120 -5.14 -8.77 -18.15
CA LYS A 120 -4.58 -9.78 -19.08
C LYS A 120 -3.05 -9.76 -19.07
N ALA A 121 -2.43 -8.58 -19.07
CA ALA A 121 -0.98 -8.44 -19.00
C ALA A 121 -0.43 -8.94 -17.66
N LEU A 122 -1.04 -8.54 -16.54
CA LEU A 122 -0.69 -9.04 -15.20
C LEU A 122 -0.76 -10.56 -15.13
N LYS A 123 -1.86 -11.16 -15.59
CA LYS A 123 -2.01 -12.62 -15.63
C LYS A 123 -0.92 -13.30 -16.46
N ARG A 124 -0.57 -12.76 -17.63
CA ARG A 124 0.50 -13.31 -18.48
C ARG A 124 1.86 -13.25 -17.82
N LEU A 125 2.20 -12.11 -17.19
CA LEU A 125 3.46 -11.94 -16.49
C LEU A 125 3.54 -12.89 -15.29
N HIS A 126 2.45 -13.05 -14.55
CA HIS A 126 2.40 -13.93 -13.38
C HIS A 126 2.57 -15.41 -13.73
N GLN A 127 2.11 -15.83 -14.91
CA GLN A 127 2.28 -17.21 -15.41
C GLN A 127 3.73 -17.53 -15.85
N ARG A 128 4.66 -16.58 -15.78
CA ARG A 128 6.05 -16.79 -16.15
C ARG A 128 6.85 -17.36 -15.00
N GLU A 129 7.73 -18.30 -15.31
CA GLU A 129 8.63 -18.93 -14.34
C GLU A 129 9.93 -18.13 -14.13
N ASP A 130 10.19 -17.14 -14.99
CA ASP A 130 11.40 -16.32 -14.94
C ASP A 130 11.52 -15.56 -13.62
N ILE A 131 12.67 -15.68 -12.95
CA ILE A 131 12.88 -15.09 -11.63
C ILE A 131 12.84 -13.56 -11.65
N GLU A 132 13.34 -12.94 -12.73
CA GLU A 132 13.33 -11.49 -12.92
C GLU A 132 11.89 -10.95 -12.97
N VAL A 133 10.99 -11.67 -13.65
CA VAL A 133 9.59 -11.28 -13.76
C VAL A 133 8.87 -11.46 -12.43
N ARG A 134 9.10 -12.59 -11.75
CA ARG A 134 8.47 -12.86 -10.44
C ARG A 134 8.86 -11.82 -9.40
N ARG A 135 10.15 -11.48 -9.32
CA ARG A 135 10.65 -10.40 -8.43
C ARG A 135 10.05 -9.05 -8.79
N ALA A 136 10.07 -8.69 -10.07
CA ALA A 136 9.47 -7.43 -10.52
C ALA A 136 7.98 -7.35 -10.19
N LEU A 137 7.22 -8.44 -10.34
CA LEU A 137 5.80 -8.50 -9.98
C LEU A 137 5.56 -8.32 -8.48
N ALA A 138 6.39 -8.95 -7.65
CA ALA A 138 6.30 -8.81 -6.21
C ALA A 138 6.52 -7.34 -5.77
N ASP A 139 7.47 -6.64 -6.39
CA ASP A 139 7.76 -5.21 -6.13
C ASP A 139 6.62 -4.25 -6.50
N VAL A 140 5.67 -4.68 -7.34
CA VAL A 140 4.50 -3.87 -7.72
C VAL A 140 3.21 -4.30 -7.05
N LEU A 141 3.22 -5.36 -6.23
CA LEU A 141 2.03 -5.98 -5.67
C LEU A 141 1.18 -5.00 -4.85
N THR A 142 1.78 -4.20 -3.96
CA THR A 142 1.12 -3.12 -3.21
C THR A 142 0.37 -2.14 -4.13
N ARG A 143 0.94 -1.83 -5.30
CA ARG A 143 0.28 -0.96 -6.29
C ARG A 143 -0.91 -1.67 -6.94
N MET A 144 -0.84 -2.99 -7.15
CA MET A 144 -1.94 -3.78 -7.70
C MET A 144 -3.13 -3.79 -6.74
N PHE A 145 -2.92 -4.03 -5.44
CA PHE A 145 -3.98 -4.00 -4.42
C PHE A 145 -4.85 -2.74 -4.49
N ARG A 146 -4.20 -1.57 -4.63
CA ARG A 146 -4.91 -0.28 -4.72
C ARG A 146 -5.77 -0.11 -5.98
N ARG A 147 -5.56 -0.94 -7.01
CA ARG A 147 -6.17 -0.78 -8.34
C ARG A 147 -7.18 -1.87 -8.66
N ILE A 148 -6.90 -3.10 -8.24
CA ILE A 148 -7.75 -4.26 -8.54
C ILE A 148 -8.30 -4.94 -7.28
N GLY A 149 -8.00 -4.45 -6.08
CA GLY A 149 -8.58 -4.91 -4.82
C GLY A 149 -8.45 -6.41 -4.64
N TRP A 150 -9.58 -7.09 -4.49
CA TRP A 150 -9.67 -8.54 -4.32
C TRP A 150 -9.02 -9.35 -5.44
N ASP A 151 -8.99 -8.86 -6.68
CA ASP A 151 -8.34 -9.57 -7.77
C ASP A 151 -6.80 -9.64 -7.59
N ALA A 152 -6.22 -8.82 -6.70
CA ALA A 152 -4.80 -8.91 -6.35
C ALA A 152 -4.48 -10.08 -5.39
N VAL A 153 -5.47 -10.57 -4.64
CA VAL A 153 -5.27 -11.54 -3.55
C VAL A 153 -4.70 -12.88 -4.04
N PRO A 154 -5.19 -13.50 -5.13
CA PRO A 154 -4.62 -14.75 -5.61
C PRO A 154 -3.13 -14.63 -5.97
N TYR A 155 -2.69 -13.46 -6.45
CA TYR A 155 -1.28 -13.22 -6.77
C TYR A 155 -0.43 -13.10 -5.50
N LEU A 156 -0.95 -12.47 -4.45
CA LEU A 156 -0.30 -12.42 -3.14
C LEU A 156 -0.14 -13.84 -2.57
N GLU A 157 -1.22 -14.63 -2.57
CA GLU A 157 -1.23 -15.98 -2.03
C GLU A 157 -0.23 -16.89 -2.74
N ASP A 158 -0.16 -16.84 -4.07
CA ASP A 158 0.83 -17.57 -4.86
C ASP A 158 2.27 -17.11 -4.55
N MET A 159 2.52 -15.80 -4.48
CA MET A 159 3.84 -15.27 -4.16
C MET A 159 4.32 -15.62 -2.75
N LEU A 160 3.40 -15.77 -1.78
CA LEU A 160 3.71 -16.23 -0.43
C LEU A 160 4.12 -17.71 -0.37
N GLN A 161 3.88 -18.49 -1.44
CA GLN A 161 4.38 -19.87 -1.58
C GLN A 161 5.69 -19.95 -2.37
N SER A 162 6.31 -18.82 -2.71
CA SER A 162 7.54 -18.79 -3.49
C SER A 162 8.76 -19.30 -2.70
N ASP A 163 9.67 -20.02 -3.37
CA ASP A 163 10.98 -20.38 -2.82
C ASP A 163 12.01 -19.23 -2.94
N ASP A 164 11.73 -18.19 -3.73
CA ASP A 164 12.60 -17.02 -3.85
C ASP A 164 12.42 -16.07 -2.68
N GLU A 165 13.50 -15.85 -1.93
CA GLU A 165 13.50 -15.00 -0.74
C GLU A 165 13.12 -13.54 -1.04
N SER A 166 13.46 -13.00 -2.22
CA SER A 166 13.10 -11.62 -2.59
C SER A 166 11.60 -11.49 -2.86
N VAL A 167 11.01 -12.47 -3.57
CA VAL A 167 9.56 -12.55 -3.77
C VAL A 167 8.84 -12.67 -2.42
N LEU A 168 9.29 -13.58 -1.55
CA LEU A 168 8.71 -13.74 -0.21
C LEU A 168 8.80 -12.45 0.61
N ALA A 169 9.94 -11.75 0.56
CA ALA A 169 10.13 -10.49 1.28
C ALA A 169 9.13 -9.41 0.82
N ALA A 170 8.97 -9.23 -0.49
CA ALA A 170 8.06 -8.24 -1.05
C ALA A 170 6.58 -8.62 -0.82
N ALA A 171 6.22 -9.88 -1.00
CA ALA A 171 4.86 -10.38 -0.79
C ALA A 171 4.43 -10.28 0.68
N SER A 172 5.26 -10.77 1.61
CA SER A 172 4.98 -10.69 3.05
C SER A 172 4.88 -9.25 3.56
N SER A 173 5.64 -8.32 2.99
CA SER A 173 5.52 -6.88 3.31
C SER A 173 4.20 -6.26 2.84
N THR A 174 3.52 -6.89 1.89
CA THR A 174 2.25 -6.43 1.31
C THR A 174 1.03 -7.00 2.03
N VAL A 175 1.19 -8.02 2.89
CA VAL A 175 0.09 -8.66 3.66
C VAL A 175 -0.75 -7.65 4.43
N GLY A 176 -0.11 -6.57 4.92
CA GLY A 176 -0.80 -5.45 5.54
C GLY A 176 -1.96 -4.89 4.72
N ASP A 177 -1.87 -4.88 3.39
CA ASP A 177 -2.90 -4.28 2.54
C ASP A 177 -4.22 -5.05 2.55
N LEU A 178 -4.22 -6.33 2.98
CA LEU A 178 -5.44 -7.12 3.16
C LEU A 178 -6.43 -6.45 4.11
N ARG A 179 -5.94 -5.69 5.10
CA ARG A 179 -6.79 -4.99 6.08
C ARG A 179 -7.73 -3.97 5.46
N PHE A 180 -7.41 -3.46 4.26
CA PHE A 180 -8.27 -2.52 3.54
C PHE A 180 -9.37 -3.22 2.74
N LEU A 181 -9.26 -4.54 2.57
CA LEU A 181 -10.27 -5.37 1.91
C LEU A 181 -11.12 -6.10 2.94
N ASP A 182 -10.48 -6.72 3.92
CA ASP A 182 -11.10 -7.60 4.91
C ASP A 182 -10.18 -7.76 6.14
N GLU A 183 -10.68 -7.33 7.30
CA GLU A 183 -9.94 -7.40 8.57
C GLU A 183 -9.78 -8.83 9.09
N GLU A 184 -10.72 -9.74 8.81
CA GLU A 184 -10.65 -11.15 9.21
C GLU A 184 -9.58 -11.87 8.39
N LYS A 185 -9.64 -11.75 7.05
CA LYS A 185 -8.64 -12.32 6.14
C LYS A 185 -7.23 -11.81 6.47
N PHE A 186 -7.11 -10.53 6.81
CA PHE A 186 -5.85 -9.95 7.29
C PHE A 186 -5.35 -10.62 8.57
N GLY A 187 -6.20 -10.75 9.59
CA GLY A 187 -5.85 -11.41 10.86
C GLY A 187 -5.45 -12.87 10.66
N ASP A 188 -6.22 -13.62 9.89
CA ASP A 188 -5.98 -15.04 9.61
C ASP A 188 -4.68 -15.24 8.83
N THR A 189 -4.43 -14.40 7.81
CA THR A 189 -3.21 -14.47 7.01
C THR A 189 -1.97 -14.15 7.85
N ILE A 190 -2.01 -13.14 8.72
CA ILE A 190 -0.89 -12.89 9.66
C ILE A 190 -0.69 -14.10 10.56
N GLN A 191 -1.76 -14.66 11.13
CA GLN A 191 -1.68 -15.81 12.03
C GLN A 191 -1.00 -17.01 11.35
N GLU A 192 -1.41 -17.35 10.13
CA GLU A 192 -0.78 -18.40 9.34
C GLU A 192 0.71 -18.12 9.12
N LEU A 193 1.06 -16.90 8.72
CA LEU A 193 2.44 -16.52 8.43
C LEU A 193 3.34 -16.47 9.66
N THR A 194 2.80 -16.39 10.88
CA THR A 194 3.62 -16.55 12.10
C THR A 194 4.28 -17.95 12.21
N HIS A 195 3.77 -18.93 11.45
CA HIS A 195 4.32 -20.28 11.38
C HIS A 195 5.24 -20.51 10.16
N HIS A 196 5.42 -19.48 9.34
CA HIS A 196 6.23 -19.60 8.13
C HIS A 196 7.69 -19.90 8.46
N SER A 197 8.33 -20.79 7.70
CA SER A 197 9.72 -21.24 7.93
C SER A 197 10.74 -20.11 7.75
N SER A 198 10.55 -19.27 6.73
CA SER A 198 11.39 -18.09 6.48
C SER A 198 11.24 -17.03 7.56
N SER A 199 12.37 -16.66 8.18
CA SER A 199 12.44 -15.57 9.16
C SER A 199 12.11 -14.21 8.55
N VAL A 200 12.42 -13.99 7.27
CA VAL A 200 12.09 -12.74 6.56
C VAL A 200 10.58 -12.52 6.53
N VAL A 201 9.81 -13.57 6.22
CA VAL A 201 8.35 -13.52 6.22
C VAL A 201 7.82 -13.16 7.61
N ARG A 202 8.28 -13.86 8.66
CA ARG A 202 7.86 -13.58 10.04
C ARG A 202 8.22 -12.17 10.49
N ARG A 203 9.42 -11.69 10.15
CA ARG A 203 9.89 -10.33 10.48
C ARG A 203 9.07 -9.24 9.79
N ASN A 204 8.60 -9.50 8.57
CA ASN A 204 7.77 -8.57 7.81
C ASN A 204 6.33 -8.45 8.34
N LEU A 205 5.89 -9.31 9.27
CA LEU A 205 4.62 -9.16 9.96
C LEU A 205 4.65 -8.02 11.00
N VAL A 206 5.83 -7.73 11.56
CA VAL A 206 5.97 -6.81 12.69
C VAL A 206 5.45 -5.39 12.43
N PRO A 207 5.69 -4.75 11.26
CA PRO A 207 5.12 -3.45 10.94
C PRO A 207 3.59 -3.40 10.99
N HIS A 208 2.92 -4.55 10.85
CA HIS A 208 1.45 -4.64 10.81
C HIS A 208 0.84 -4.90 12.20
N LEU A 209 1.63 -5.26 13.21
CA LEU A 209 1.12 -5.66 14.52
C LEU A 209 0.40 -4.53 15.25
N ARG A 210 0.81 -3.28 15.06
CA ARG A 210 0.10 -2.13 15.65
C ARG A 210 -1.33 -2.02 15.13
N GLU A 211 -1.52 -2.22 13.83
CA GLU A 211 -2.85 -2.19 13.21
C GLU A 211 -3.67 -3.41 13.64
N TYR A 212 -3.02 -4.59 13.70
CA TYR A 212 -3.64 -5.81 14.22
C TYR A 212 -4.16 -5.65 15.65
N ILE A 213 -3.38 -5.09 16.58
CA ILE A 213 -3.81 -4.88 17.98
C ILE A 213 -4.97 -3.90 18.06
N ARG A 214 -4.99 -2.87 17.20
CA ARG A 214 -6.13 -1.95 17.15
C ARG A 214 -7.42 -2.65 16.76
N MET A 215 -7.34 -3.63 15.86
CA MET A 215 -8.50 -4.42 15.39
C MET A 215 -8.86 -5.54 16.37
N TYR A 216 -7.85 -6.17 16.98
CA TYR A 216 -7.97 -7.36 17.83
C TYR A 216 -7.17 -7.19 19.13
N PRO A 217 -7.61 -6.32 20.06
CA PRO A 217 -6.85 -5.99 21.27
C PRO A 217 -6.57 -7.21 22.16
N GLU A 218 -7.53 -8.14 22.26
CA GLU A 218 -7.40 -9.35 23.07
C GLU A 218 -6.45 -10.41 22.49
N ASP A 219 -5.91 -10.19 21.29
CA ASP A 219 -5.04 -11.14 20.56
C ASP A 219 -5.63 -12.56 20.52
N GLU A 220 -6.90 -12.70 20.14
CA GLU A 220 -7.61 -13.99 20.11
C GLU A 220 -6.89 -15.05 19.28
N ARG A 221 -6.23 -14.62 18.19
CA ARG A 221 -5.43 -15.49 17.30
C ARG A 221 -4.06 -15.87 17.88
N GLY A 222 -3.64 -15.26 18.99
CA GLY A 222 -2.37 -15.54 19.67
C GLY A 222 -1.13 -15.10 18.88
N ILE A 223 -1.25 -14.11 18.00
CA ILE A 223 -0.19 -13.66 17.09
C ILE A 223 0.97 -13.05 17.88
N LEU A 224 0.70 -12.20 18.86
CA LEU A 224 1.75 -11.57 19.67
C LEU A 224 2.47 -12.60 20.52
N THR A 225 1.70 -13.48 21.16
CA THR A 225 2.22 -14.58 21.98
C THR A 225 3.14 -15.46 21.14
N ARG A 226 2.69 -15.87 19.95
CA ARG A 226 3.46 -16.73 19.04
C ARG A 226 4.76 -16.09 18.59
N LEU A 227 4.71 -14.85 18.10
CA LEU A 227 5.89 -14.13 17.61
C LEU A 227 6.90 -13.85 18.73
N TRP A 228 6.44 -13.63 19.96
CA TRP A 228 7.33 -13.48 21.12
C TRP A 228 8.02 -14.80 21.47
N VAL A 229 7.26 -15.90 21.50
CA VAL A 229 7.77 -17.24 21.81
C VAL A 229 8.76 -17.73 20.75
N ASP A 230 8.55 -17.38 19.47
CA ASP A 230 9.47 -17.72 18.36
C ASP A 230 10.93 -17.34 18.66
N GLY A 231 11.13 -16.28 19.44
CA GLY A 231 12.45 -15.93 19.97
C GLY A 231 13.42 -15.35 18.94
N ASP A 232 12.96 -15.01 17.73
CA ASP A 232 13.74 -14.23 16.78
C ASP A 232 14.06 -12.85 17.39
N GLU A 233 15.35 -12.54 17.52
CA GLU A 233 15.82 -11.33 18.21
C GLU A 233 15.38 -10.03 17.52
N VAL A 234 15.25 -10.04 16.19
CA VAL A 234 14.80 -8.88 15.41
C VAL A 234 13.33 -8.61 15.68
N ILE A 235 12.51 -9.67 15.72
CA ILE A 235 11.10 -9.59 16.09
C ILE A 235 10.97 -9.14 17.56
N GLY A 236 11.71 -9.79 18.46
CA GLY A 236 11.70 -9.50 19.89
C GLY A 236 12.05 -8.04 20.23
N THR A 237 13.03 -7.46 19.54
CA THR A 237 13.42 -6.04 19.72
C THR A 237 12.27 -5.09 19.43
N ARG A 238 11.49 -5.35 18.38
CA ARG A 238 10.34 -4.51 18.01
C ARG A 238 9.10 -4.80 18.87
N LEU A 239 8.85 -6.07 19.18
CA LEU A 239 7.77 -6.48 20.07
C LEU A 239 7.94 -5.90 21.46
N ARG A 240 9.17 -5.78 21.98
CA ARG A 240 9.45 -5.15 23.28
C ARG A 240 8.79 -3.78 23.41
N GLU A 241 9.02 -2.88 22.46
CA GLU A 241 8.45 -1.52 22.52
C GLU A 241 6.92 -1.54 22.39
N LEU A 242 6.39 -2.44 21.56
CA LEU A 242 4.95 -2.60 21.39
C LEU A 242 4.27 -3.17 22.66
N LEU A 243 4.89 -4.14 23.34
CA LEU A 243 4.37 -4.72 24.58
C LEU A 243 4.44 -3.73 25.75
N MET A 244 5.52 -2.94 25.85
CA MET A 244 5.58 -1.83 26.82
C MET A 244 4.50 -0.79 26.56
N ARG A 245 4.21 -0.48 25.29
CA ARG A 245 3.12 0.44 24.95
C ARG A 245 1.75 -0.16 25.25
N LEU A 246 1.59 -1.47 25.07
CA LEU A 246 0.36 -2.19 25.43
C LEU A 246 0.11 -2.12 26.93
N GLU A 247 1.14 -2.34 27.77
CA GLU A 247 1.06 -2.18 29.23
C GLU A 247 0.54 -0.79 29.64
N GLU A 248 0.98 0.26 28.94
CA GLU A 248 0.58 1.64 29.23
C GLU A 248 -0.83 2.01 28.77
N VAL A 249 -1.21 1.56 27.58
CA VAL A 249 -2.42 2.03 26.89
C VAL A 249 -3.60 1.10 27.12
N ASP A 250 -3.33 -0.20 27.22
CA ASP A 250 -4.34 -1.24 27.39
C ASP A 250 -3.85 -2.33 28.38
N PRO A 251 -3.79 -2.00 29.70
CA PRO A 251 -3.40 -2.93 30.74
C PRO A 251 -4.22 -4.24 30.77
N THR A 252 -5.49 -4.19 30.36
CA THR A 252 -6.36 -5.37 30.32
C THR A 252 -5.86 -6.38 29.28
N SER A 253 -5.65 -5.95 28.03
CA SER A 253 -5.08 -6.81 26.99
C SER A 253 -3.67 -7.29 27.33
N PHE A 254 -2.87 -6.43 27.98
CA PHE A 254 -1.56 -6.83 28.48
C PHE A 254 -1.65 -7.96 29.52
N SER A 255 -2.60 -7.89 30.46
CA SER A 255 -2.87 -8.98 31.41
C SER A 255 -3.23 -10.29 30.70
N SER A 256 -4.16 -10.24 29.75
CA SER A 256 -4.55 -11.39 28.92
C SER A 256 -3.33 -12.03 28.25
N LEU A 257 -2.43 -11.22 27.69
CA LEU A 257 -1.19 -11.68 27.06
C LEU A 257 -0.23 -12.32 28.06
N LEU A 258 -0.07 -11.77 29.25
CA LEU A 258 0.77 -12.36 30.30
C LEU A 258 0.27 -13.75 30.73
N HIS A 259 -1.04 -13.92 30.90
CA HIS A 259 -1.64 -15.22 31.20
C HIS A 259 -1.41 -16.23 30.05
N LYS A 260 -1.57 -15.80 28.79
CA LYS A 260 -1.25 -16.63 27.62
C LYS A 260 0.22 -17.05 27.61
N LEU A 261 1.15 -16.13 27.88
CA LEU A 261 2.58 -16.44 27.97
C LEU A 261 2.91 -17.39 29.12
N LYS A 262 2.34 -17.19 30.33
CA LYS A 262 2.52 -18.11 31.47
C LYS A 262 2.11 -19.53 31.12
N ASN A 263 1.02 -19.68 30.36
CA ASN A 263 0.53 -21.00 29.93
C ASN A 263 1.31 -21.59 28.76
N THR A 264 2.04 -20.78 27.98
CA THR A 264 2.71 -21.22 26.75
C THR A 264 4.20 -21.46 26.93
N SER A 265 4.93 -20.57 27.61
CA SER A 265 6.39 -20.66 27.78
C SER A 265 6.86 -19.79 28.94
N GLU A 266 7.22 -20.44 30.06
CA GLU A 266 7.80 -19.78 31.24
C GLU A 266 9.13 -19.07 30.92
N GLU A 267 9.93 -19.65 30.04
CA GLU A 267 11.18 -19.02 29.56
C GLU A 267 10.89 -17.71 28.82
N SER A 268 9.90 -17.70 27.91
CA SER A 268 9.54 -16.50 27.15
C SER A 268 8.92 -15.43 28.05
N LEU A 269 8.14 -15.83 29.05
CA LEU A 269 7.65 -14.91 30.08
C LEU A 269 8.80 -14.31 30.90
N THR A 270 9.79 -15.12 31.28
CA THR A 270 10.99 -14.64 31.98
C THR A 270 11.79 -13.64 31.15
N ARG A 271 11.93 -13.88 29.83
CA ARG A 271 12.55 -12.91 28.91
C ARG A 271 11.81 -11.58 28.89
N LEU A 272 10.48 -11.59 28.93
CA LEU A 272 9.67 -10.37 29.01
C LEU A 272 9.91 -9.63 30.33
N TRP A 273 10.02 -10.35 31.45
CA TRP A 273 10.36 -9.73 32.74
C TRP A 273 11.71 -9.04 32.73
N ASN A 274 12.75 -9.71 32.26
CA ASN A 274 14.09 -9.10 32.15
C ASN A 274 14.06 -7.80 31.35
N VAL A 275 13.21 -7.74 30.32
CA VAL A 275 13.00 -6.56 29.48
C VAL A 275 12.29 -5.42 30.22
N LEU A 276 11.25 -5.73 30.98
CA LEU A 276 10.43 -4.73 31.69
C LEU A 276 11.10 -4.22 32.98
N GLU A 277 11.81 -5.08 33.70
CA GLU A 277 12.51 -4.73 34.95
C GLU A 277 13.55 -3.63 34.75
N LEU A 278 14.18 -3.58 33.57
CA LEU A 278 15.15 -2.54 33.22
C LEU A 278 14.55 -1.13 33.15
N ARG A 279 13.23 -1.00 32.90
CA ARG A 279 12.56 0.31 32.78
C ARG A 279 11.61 0.59 33.94
N ARG A 280 10.87 -0.40 34.44
CA ARG A 280 9.83 -0.25 35.49
C ARG A 280 9.81 -1.44 36.46
N PRO A 281 10.78 -1.54 37.38
CA PRO A 281 10.86 -2.66 38.33
C PRO A 281 9.63 -2.78 39.24
N ASP A 282 9.05 -1.65 39.65
CA ASP A 282 7.87 -1.64 40.53
C ASP A 282 6.63 -2.20 39.82
N SER A 283 6.43 -1.84 38.54
CA SER A 283 5.32 -2.35 37.73
C SER A 283 5.43 -3.87 37.54
N VAL A 284 6.63 -4.38 37.26
CA VAL A 284 6.86 -5.82 37.10
C VAL A 284 6.49 -6.59 38.37
N THR A 285 6.83 -6.06 39.54
CA THR A 285 6.47 -6.69 40.82
C THR A 285 4.95 -6.81 40.97
N ALA A 286 4.22 -5.76 40.63
CA ALA A 286 2.75 -5.75 40.69
C ALA A 286 2.13 -6.72 39.69
N TRP A 287 2.62 -6.76 38.44
CA TRP A 287 2.16 -7.70 37.42
C TRP A 287 2.46 -9.17 37.76
N LYS A 288 3.62 -9.46 38.37
CA LYS A 288 3.95 -10.80 38.88
C LYS A 288 2.98 -11.22 39.99
N ALA A 289 2.64 -10.33 40.92
CA ALA A 289 1.64 -10.61 41.96
C ALA A 289 0.25 -10.87 41.37
N HIS A 290 -0.15 -10.12 40.34
CA HIS A 290 -1.40 -10.34 39.62
C HIS A 290 -1.48 -11.75 39.00
N LEU A 291 -0.40 -12.22 38.36
CA LEU A 291 -0.35 -13.57 37.77
C LEU A 291 -0.45 -14.72 38.80
N GLU A 292 -0.20 -14.45 40.07
CA GLU A 292 -0.37 -15.40 41.18
C GLU A 292 -1.76 -15.28 41.87
N GLY A 293 -2.68 -14.51 41.28
CA GLY A 293 -4.06 -14.35 41.77
C GLY A 293 -4.33 -13.04 42.52
N GLY A 294 -3.38 -12.09 42.51
CA GLY A 294 -3.58 -10.73 43.01
C GLY A 294 -4.42 -9.85 42.08
N GLU A 295 -4.74 -8.63 42.52
CA GLU A 295 -5.43 -7.64 41.69
C GLU A 295 -4.53 -7.11 40.56
N ALA A 296 -5.14 -6.73 39.44
CA ALA A 296 -4.42 -6.15 38.30
C ALA A 296 -3.87 -4.76 38.67
N PRO A 297 -2.62 -4.41 38.32
CA PRO A 297 -2.02 -3.11 38.67
C PRO A 297 -2.73 -1.92 38.04
N ALA A 298 -3.32 -2.13 36.86
CA ALA A 298 -4.10 -1.14 36.14
C ALA A 298 -5.16 -1.84 35.29
N GLN A 299 -6.18 -1.10 34.89
CA GLN A 299 -7.22 -1.53 33.96
C GLN A 299 -7.36 -0.51 32.84
N THR A 300 -7.73 -0.97 31.67
CA THR A 300 -7.94 -0.12 30.50
C THR A 300 -9.09 0.84 30.75
N ILE A 301 -8.80 2.13 30.70
CA ILE A 301 -9.80 3.19 30.84
C ILE A 301 -10.52 3.31 29.50
N ILE A 302 -11.76 2.83 29.44
CA ILE A 302 -12.62 3.05 28.28
C ILE A 302 -13.13 4.50 28.39
N GLU A 303 -12.52 5.42 27.65
CA GLU A 303 -13.15 6.72 27.44
C GLU A 303 -14.45 6.48 26.67
N GLU A 304 -15.60 6.71 27.31
CA GLU A 304 -16.87 6.78 26.59
C GLU A 304 -16.68 7.75 25.43
N ALA A 305 -16.99 7.29 24.21
CA ALA A 305 -16.94 8.13 23.03
C ALA A 305 -17.65 9.43 23.38
N ARG A 306 -16.90 10.54 23.43
CA ARG A 306 -17.50 11.87 23.42
C ARG A 306 -18.30 11.89 22.14
N GLY A 307 -19.61 11.63 22.24
CA GLY A 307 -20.54 11.84 21.15
C GLY A 307 -20.27 13.22 20.58
N PRO A 308 -20.51 13.45 19.28
CA PRO A 308 -20.18 14.71 18.63
C PRO A 308 -20.58 15.82 19.58
N THR A 309 -19.59 16.55 20.12
CA THR A 309 -19.88 17.72 20.93
C THR A 309 -20.77 18.54 20.04
N ASN A 310 -22.03 18.69 20.46
CA ASN A 310 -23.04 19.43 19.75
C ASN A 310 -22.49 20.85 19.67
N ASN A 311 -21.68 21.12 18.65
CA ASN A 311 -21.15 22.42 18.34
C ASN A 311 -22.40 23.20 18.03
N MET A 312 -22.89 23.89 19.07
CA MET A 312 -23.99 24.84 19.08
C MET A 312 -24.92 24.66 17.90
N GLU A 313 -26.12 24.14 18.16
CA GLU A 313 -27.30 24.65 17.47
C GLU A 313 -27.31 26.17 17.67
N VAL A 314 -26.52 26.89 16.88
CA VAL A 314 -26.80 28.26 16.54
C VAL A 314 -28.04 28.11 15.71
N GLU A 315 -29.19 28.43 16.30
CA GLU A 315 -30.40 28.69 15.53
C GLU A 315 -30.00 29.68 14.43
N LEU A 316 -29.82 29.16 13.21
CA LEU A 316 -29.61 30.00 12.05
C LEU A 316 -30.83 30.93 12.00
N PRO A 317 -30.66 32.25 11.98
CA PRO A 317 -31.78 33.17 11.94
C PRO A 317 -32.68 32.78 10.76
N SER A 318 -33.99 32.74 11.00
CA SER A 318 -34.95 32.38 9.96
C SER A 318 -34.68 33.19 8.68
N LEU A 319 -34.89 32.58 7.51
CA LEU A 319 -34.64 33.21 6.20
C LEU A 319 -35.29 34.61 6.09
N ARG A 320 -36.41 34.80 6.79
CA ARG A 320 -37.13 36.07 6.91
C ARG A 320 -36.33 37.17 7.63
N ASN A 321 -35.58 36.82 8.69
CA ASN A 321 -34.71 37.75 9.42
C ASN A 321 -33.44 38.09 8.65
N ALA A 322 -32.93 37.15 7.84
CA ALA A 322 -31.79 37.38 6.97
C ALA A 322 -32.15 38.33 5.80
N LEU A 323 -33.36 38.22 5.27
CA LEU A 323 -33.84 39.08 4.18
C LEU A 323 -34.20 40.50 4.65
N SER A 324 -34.70 40.68 5.88
CA SER A 324 -34.99 42.02 6.42
C SER A 324 -33.76 42.92 6.64
N MET A 325 -32.56 42.34 6.67
CA MET A 325 -31.29 43.09 6.75
C MET A 325 -30.90 43.73 5.40
N PHE A 326 -31.44 43.23 4.28
CA PHE A 326 -31.19 43.78 2.94
C PHE A 326 -32.23 44.83 2.51
N ASP A 327 -33.38 44.88 3.18
CA ASP A 327 -34.46 45.83 2.90
C ASP A 327 -34.33 47.15 3.69
N SER A 328 -33.26 47.34 4.47
CA SER A 328 -33.01 48.54 5.27
C SER A 328 -31.93 49.48 4.71
N GLU A 329 -31.64 49.39 3.41
CA GLU A 329 -30.92 50.45 2.68
C GLU A 329 -31.85 51.09 1.63
N GLU A 330 -32.64 52.07 2.07
CA GLU A 330 -33.14 53.18 1.24
C GLU A 330 -32.65 54.52 1.81
#